data_AF-A0A2Z6RFY2-F1
#
_entry.id   AF-A0A2Z6RFY2-F1
#
_cell.length_a   1.000
_cell.length_b   1.000
_cell.length_c   1.000
_cell.angle_alpha   90.00
_cell.angle_beta   90.00
_cell.angle_gamma   90.00
#
_symmetry.space_group_name_H-M   'P 1'
#
loop_
_entity.id
_entity.type
_entity.pdbx_description
1 polymer ?
#
loop_
_entity_poly.entity_id
_entity_poly.type
_entity_poly.pdbx_seq_one_letter_code
_entity_poly.pdbx_strand_id
1 'polypeptide(L)'
;MINNYAGHFSRRVFKNQYLVEFLLPTGKCCRECERFARRIVDNMNDNLTRLIRISPNDATKLEQIYSKPSVKYNRPIGVDEPQLPKGTTIRFLLAPEEWENDPFERHRITDPT
;
A
#
# COMPACT_ATOMS: atom_id res chain seq x y z
N MET A 1 -3.49 -5.44 -7.30
CA MET A 1 -2.91 -4.89 -6.05
C MET A 1 -2.97 -5.99 -5.01
N ILE A 2 -1.85 -6.70 -4.77
CA ILE A 2 -1.82 -7.90 -3.90
C ILE A 2 -2.02 -7.46 -2.44
N ASN A 3 -2.91 -8.12 -1.71
CA ASN A 3 -3.33 -7.80 -0.34
C ASN A 3 -2.14 -7.71 0.64
N ASN A 4 -1.59 -6.50 0.79
CA ASN A 4 -0.44 -6.22 1.66
C ASN A 4 -0.74 -6.54 3.14
N TYR A 5 -2.02 -6.43 3.54
CA TYR A 5 -2.46 -6.77 4.90
C TYR A 5 -2.28 -8.25 5.23
N ALA A 6 -2.77 -9.15 4.37
CA ALA A 6 -2.66 -10.59 4.57
C ALA A 6 -1.20 -11.02 4.66
N GLY A 7 -0.34 -10.52 3.76
CA GLY A 7 1.10 -10.81 3.80
C GLY A 7 1.78 -10.32 5.09
N HIS A 8 1.47 -9.11 5.55
CA HIS A 8 2.00 -8.57 6.81
C HIS A 8 1.50 -9.34 8.03
N PHE A 9 0.23 -9.71 8.05
CA PHE A 9 -0.38 -10.51 9.11
C PHE A 9 0.29 -11.90 9.17
N SER A 10 0.32 -12.63 8.05
CA SER A 10 0.94 -13.95 7.96
C SER A 10 2.41 -13.92 8.40
N ARG A 11 3.19 -12.91 7.99
CA ARG A 11 4.58 -12.77 8.43
C ARG A 11 4.74 -12.58 9.94
N ARG A 12 3.84 -11.81 10.57
CA ARG A 12 3.85 -11.57 12.03
C ARG A 12 3.38 -12.80 12.80
N VAL A 13 2.33 -13.48 12.34
CA VAL A 13 1.81 -14.70 12.96
C VAL A 13 2.80 -15.84 12.84
N PHE A 14 3.35 -16.08 11.64
CA PHE A 14 4.26 -17.20 11.38
C PHE A 14 5.49 -17.19 12.29
N LYS A 15 6.08 -16.01 12.54
CA LYS A 15 7.21 -15.88 13.48
C LYS A 15 6.84 -16.30 14.91
N ASN A 16 5.66 -15.93 15.40
CA ASN A 16 5.21 -16.27 16.75
C ASN A 16 4.78 -17.74 16.84
N GLN A 17 4.10 -18.24 15.80
CA GLN A 17 3.70 -19.64 15.69
C GLN A 17 4.92 -20.55 15.72
N TYR A 18 5.94 -20.26 14.91
CA TYR A 18 7.20 -21.02 14.90
C TYR A 18 7.88 -21.03 16.28
N LEU A 19 7.92 -19.90 16.99
CA LEU A 19 8.55 -19.86 18.33
C LEU A 19 7.81 -20.72 19.38
N VAL A 20 6.49 -20.87 19.26
CA VAL A 20 5.67 -21.57 20.26
C VAL A 20 5.44 -23.03 19.91
N GLU A 21 5.36 -23.40 18.64
CA GLU A 21 5.12 -24.78 18.20
C GLU A 21 6.28 -25.72 18.54
N PHE A 22 7.54 -25.26 18.55
CA PHE A 22 8.68 -26.08 18.98
C PHE A 22 8.64 -26.45 20.46
N LEU A 23 7.88 -25.73 21.27
CA LEU A 23 7.75 -25.97 22.71
C LEU A 23 6.56 -26.88 23.04
N LEU A 24 5.72 -27.22 22.06
CA LEU A 24 4.50 -27.98 22.27
C LEU A 24 4.66 -29.46 21.89
N PRO A 25 4.07 -30.39 22.66
CA PRO A 25 3.98 -31.78 22.27
C PRO A 25 3.21 -31.94 20.95
N THR A 26 3.66 -32.87 20.10
CA THR A 26 3.03 -33.20 18.83
C THR A 26 1.54 -33.49 19.01
N GLY A 27 0.69 -32.87 18.20
CA GLY A 27 -0.77 -33.07 18.23
C GLY A 27 -1.55 -32.16 19.18
N LYS A 28 -0.90 -31.24 19.90
CA LYS A 28 -1.60 -30.22 20.71
C LYS A 28 -1.73 -28.89 19.97
N CYS A 29 -2.95 -28.38 19.87
CA CYS A 29 -3.20 -27.03 19.36
C CYS A 29 -2.74 -25.96 20.35
N CYS A 30 -2.05 -24.94 19.85
CA CYS A 30 -1.59 -23.83 20.66
C CYS A 30 -2.69 -22.78 20.88
N ARG A 31 -3.34 -22.78 22.05
CA ARG A 31 -4.27 -21.69 22.43
C ARG A 31 -3.59 -20.33 22.54
N GLU A 32 -2.28 -20.31 22.84
CA GLU A 32 -1.52 -19.05 22.89
C GLU A 32 -1.35 -18.44 21.49
N CYS A 33 -1.22 -19.24 20.43
CA CYS A 33 -1.16 -18.74 19.06
C CYS A 33 -2.41 -17.92 18.69
N GLU A 34 -3.60 -18.35 19.12
CA GLU A 34 -4.85 -17.58 18.91
C GLU A 34 -4.85 -16.24 19.67
N ARG A 35 -4.31 -16.22 20.90
CA ARG A 35 -4.16 -14.99 21.69
C ARG A 35 -3.17 -14.03 21.03
N PHE A 36 -2.06 -14.55 20.52
CA PHE A 36 -1.07 -13.75 19.79
C PHE A 36 -1.63 -13.22 18.47
N ALA A 37 -2.38 -14.05 17.72
CA ALA A 37 -3.02 -13.62 16.48
C ALA A 37 -3.96 -12.43 16.72
N ARG A 38 -4.79 -12.49 17.77
CA ARG A 38 -5.66 -11.36 18.17
C ARG A 38 -4.85 -10.10 18.49
N ARG A 39 -3.82 -10.22 19.33
CA ARG A 39 -2.93 -9.08 19.65
C ARG A 39 -2.26 -8.48 18.41
N ILE A 40 -1.92 -9.30 17.41
CA ILE A 40 -1.36 -8.81 16.14
C ILE A 40 -2.40 -8.02 15.35
N VAL A 41 -3.65 -8.50 15.28
CA VAL A 41 -4.75 -7.78 14.63
C VAL A 41 -4.99 -6.45 15.31
N ASP A 42 -5.13 -6.44 16.65
CA ASP A 42 -5.30 -5.23 17.44
C ASP A 42 -4.14 -4.25 17.19
N ASN A 43 -2.89 -4.75 17.24
CA ASN A 43 -1.72 -3.93 16.92
C ASN A 43 -1.73 -3.37 15.49
N MET A 44 -2.20 -4.13 14.50
CA MET A 44 -2.26 -3.66 13.12
C MET A 44 -3.36 -2.61 12.92
N ASN A 45 -4.45 -2.69 13.68
CA ASN A 45 -5.64 -1.87 13.50
C ASN A 45 -5.72 -0.66 14.44
N ASP A 46 -5.05 -0.69 15.59
CA ASP A 46 -5.08 0.38 16.60
C ASP A 46 -3.85 1.29 16.56
N ASN A 47 -2.78 0.89 15.87
CA ASN A 47 -1.59 1.74 15.75
C ASN A 47 -1.66 2.70 14.57
N LEU A 48 -1.06 3.87 14.77
CA LEU A 48 -0.91 4.89 13.73
C LEU A 48 -0.14 4.32 12.54
N THR A 49 -0.73 4.38 11.34
CA THR A 49 0.01 3.98 10.14
C THR A 49 0.92 5.11 9.67
N ARG A 50 2.03 4.75 9.03
CA ARG A 50 3.02 5.73 8.54
C ARG A 50 2.45 6.69 7.50
N LEU A 51 1.50 6.24 6.68
CA LEU A 51 0.96 6.98 5.54
C LEU A 51 -0.11 8.00 5.95
N ILE A 52 -1.01 7.65 6.86
CA ILE A 52 -2.12 8.55 7.25
C ILE A 52 -1.92 9.15 8.65
N ARG A 53 -1.00 8.60 9.46
CA ARG A 53 -0.81 8.92 10.88
C ARG A 53 -2.12 8.84 11.71
N ILE A 54 -3.00 7.94 11.32
CA ILE A 54 -4.24 7.58 12.02
C ILE A 54 -4.25 6.04 12.08
N SER A 55 -4.86 5.49 13.11
CA SER A 55 -5.08 4.04 13.23
C SER A 55 -6.11 3.59 12.17
N PRO A 56 -6.01 2.37 11.61
CA PRO A 56 -7.05 1.86 10.72
C PRO A 56 -8.46 1.89 11.32
N ASN A 57 -8.61 1.57 12.62
CA ASN A 57 -9.90 1.59 13.31
C ASN A 57 -10.52 2.98 13.44
N ASP A 58 -9.71 4.03 13.55
CA ASP A 58 -10.21 5.40 13.57
C ASP A 58 -10.41 5.95 12.16
N ALA A 59 -9.55 5.55 11.23
CA ALA A 59 -9.64 5.89 9.82
C ALA A 59 -10.96 5.42 9.19
N THR A 60 -11.41 4.20 9.47
CA THR A 60 -12.68 3.65 8.93
C THR A 60 -13.92 4.41 9.36
N LYS A 61 -13.85 5.21 10.44
CA LYS A 61 -14.95 6.05 10.92
C LYS A 61 -15.03 7.40 10.19
N LEU A 62 -14.02 7.75 9.41
CA LEU A 62 -13.95 9.02 8.70
C LEU A 62 -14.47 8.87 7.26
N GLU A 63 -15.23 9.87 6.79
CA GLU A 63 -15.73 9.90 5.41
C GLU A 63 -14.60 10.12 4.39
N GLN A 64 -13.59 10.91 4.78
CA GLN A 64 -12.42 11.20 3.95
C GLN A 64 -11.14 11.17 4.78
N ILE A 65 -10.07 10.66 4.17
CA ILE A 65 -8.75 10.55 4.79
C ILE A 65 -7.73 11.17 3.86
N TYR A 66 -7.02 12.18 4.33
CA TYR A 66 -5.90 12.77 3.62
C TYR A 66 -4.62 12.02 3.96
N SER A 67 -3.94 11.49 2.94
CA SER A 67 -2.63 10.87 3.12
C SER A 67 -1.58 11.91 3.49
N LYS A 68 -0.75 11.63 4.49
CA LYS A 68 0.47 12.40 4.70
C LYS A 68 1.54 11.89 3.74
N PRO A 69 2.07 12.75 2.85
CA PRO A 69 3.16 12.34 1.98
C PRO A 69 4.36 11.92 2.84
N SER A 70 4.91 10.75 2.55
CA SER A 70 6.05 10.17 3.28
C SER A 70 7.34 10.97 3.06
N VAL A 71 7.36 11.79 2.01
CA VAL A 71 8.46 12.64 1.58
C VAL A 71 7.92 14.06 1.45
N LYS A 72 8.65 15.06 1.97
CA LYS A 72 8.38 16.46 1.65
C LYS A 72 8.76 16.65 0.19
N TYR A 73 7.78 16.90 -0.67
CA TYR A 73 8.07 17.29 -2.03
C TYR A 73 8.61 18.72 -2.03
N ASN A 74 9.78 18.92 -2.62
CA ASN A 74 10.38 20.26 -2.77
C ASN A 74 9.71 21.07 -3.89
N ARG A 75 8.72 20.48 -4.58
CA ARG A 75 7.95 21.11 -5.65
C ARG A 75 6.46 20.95 -5.38
N PRO A 76 5.62 21.89 -5.83
CA PRO A 76 4.17 21.73 -5.78
C PRO A 76 3.74 20.54 -6.66
N ILE A 77 2.71 19.81 -6.20
CA ILE A 77 2.14 18.62 -6.86
C ILE A 77 0.62 18.77 -6.86
N GLY A 78 -0.02 18.39 -7.96
CA GLY A 78 -1.48 18.47 -8.11
C GLY A 78 -1.91 19.83 -8.66
N VAL A 79 -2.85 20.49 -7.99
CA VAL A 79 -3.47 21.74 -8.49
C VAL A 79 -2.44 22.87 -8.66
N ASP A 80 -1.47 22.93 -7.75
CA ASP A 80 -0.41 23.96 -7.76
C ASP A 80 0.78 23.58 -8.66
N GLU A 81 0.75 22.41 -9.34
CA GLU A 81 1.86 21.96 -10.18
C GLU A 81 1.98 22.85 -11.43
N PRO A 82 3.15 23.45 -11.71
CA PRO A 82 3.32 24.34 -12.84
C PRO A 82 3.04 23.60 -14.14
N GLN A 83 2.10 24.12 -14.92
CA GLN A 83 1.78 23.58 -16.23
C GLN A 83 2.96 23.83 -17.18
N LEU A 84 3.31 22.80 -17.96
CA LEU A 84 4.32 22.95 -18.99
C LEU A 84 3.84 23.92 -20.07
N PRO A 85 4.67 24.88 -20.51
CA PRO A 85 4.32 25.78 -21.60
C PRO A 85 3.95 25.01 -22.87
N LYS A 86 2.98 25.53 -23.62
CA LYS A 86 2.58 24.98 -24.92
C LYS A 86 3.79 24.94 -25.86
N GLY A 87 4.08 23.77 -26.43
CA GLY A 87 5.23 23.57 -27.34
C GLY A 87 6.52 23.14 -26.64
N THR A 88 6.51 22.92 -25.32
CA THR A 88 7.64 22.30 -24.62
C THR A 88 7.89 20.91 -25.18
N THR A 89 9.11 20.66 -25.67
CA THR A 89 9.50 19.33 -26.15
C THR A 89 9.74 18.43 -24.94
N ILE A 90 8.77 17.56 -24.65
CA ILE A 90 8.85 16.61 -23.56
C ILE A 90 9.52 15.34 -24.09
N ARG A 91 10.60 14.88 -23.46
CA ARG A 91 11.05 13.50 -23.65
C ARG A 91 10.12 12.61 -22.84
N PHE A 92 9.18 11.96 -23.52
CA PHE A 92 8.49 10.83 -22.92
C PHE A 92 9.54 9.77 -22.59
N LEU A 93 9.54 9.28 -21.36
CA LEU A 93 10.46 8.25 -20.87
C LEU A 93 10.11 6.86 -21.44
N LEU A 94 9.04 6.77 -22.23
CA LEU A 94 8.47 5.53 -22.72
C LEU A 94 9.14 5.10 -24.03
N ALA A 95 9.36 3.80 -24.14
CA ALA A 95 9.90 3.18 -25.34
C ALA A 95 8.86 3.20 -26.48
N PRO A 96 9.28 3.17 -27.76
CA PRO A 96 8.37 3.15 -28.91
C PRO A 96 7.33 2.01 -28.87
N GLU A 97 7.64 0.91 -28.18
CA GLU A 97 6.80 -0.28 -28.03
C GLU A 97 5.61 -0.10 -27.07
N GLU A 98 5.57 1.00 -26.31
CA GLU A 98 4.52 1.28 -25.31
C GLU A 98 3.39 2.16 -25.87
N TRP A 99 3.41 2.45 -27.18
CA TRP A 99 2.35 3.16 -27.89
C TRP A 99 1.37 2.18 -28.55
N GLU A 100 0.07 2.46 -28.46
CA GLU A 100 -0.93 1.72 -29.23
C GLU A 100 -0.90 2.19 -30.70
N ASN A 101 -1.15 1.25 -31.62
CA ASN A 101 -0.85 1.35 -33.05
C ASN A 101 -1.67 2.41 -33.81
N ASP A 102 -1.26 3.69 -33.76
CA ASP A 102 -1.59 4.69 -34.79
C ASP A 102 -0.62 5.90 -34.70
N PRO A 103 0.07 6.32 -35.78
CA PRO A 103 0.88 7.55 -35.80
C PRO A 103 0.09 8.83 -35.48
N PHE A 104 -1.23 8.81 -35.64
CA PHE A 104 -2.11 9.97 -35.49
C PHE A 104 -3.03 9.91 -34.26
N GLU A 105 -3.24 8.73 -33.68
CA GLU A 105 -4.02 8.54 -32.45
C GLU A 105 -3.14 8.06 -31.30
N ARG A 106 -2.61 9.02 -30.55
CA ARG A 106 -1.75 8.80 -29.39
C ARG A 106 -2.58 8.48 -28.14
N HIS A 107 -3.28 7.36 -28.14
CA HIS A 107 -3.93 6.83 -26.94
C HIS A 107 -2.97 5.93 -26.17
N ARG A 108 -3.01 5.99 -24.84
CA ARG A 108 -2.29 5.00 -24.03
C ARG A 108 -3.11 3.71 -24.02
N ILE A 109 -2.44 2.55 -24.09
CA ILE A 109 -3.06 1.23 -23.83
C ILE A 109 -3.84 1.21 -22.49
N THR A 110 -3.43 2.05 -21.54
CA THR A 110 -4.03 2.15 -20.21
C THR A 110 -5.06 3.26 -20.05
N ASP A 111 -5.30 4.08 -21.08
CA ASP A 111 -6.36 5.08 -21.01
C ASP A 111 -7.73 4.36 -21.10
N PRO A 112 -8.69 4.70 -20.23
CA PRO A 112 -10.02 4.09 -20.31
C PRO A 112 -10.75 4.57 -21.57
N THR A 113 -11.37 3.63 -22.28
CA THR A 113 -12.28 3.86 -23.42
C THR A 113 -13.57 4.56 -23.01
#